data_AF-A0A2K1ZKX0-F1
#
_entry.id   AF-A0A2K1ZKX0-F1
#
_cell.length_a   1.000
_cell.length_b   1.000
_cell.length_c   1.000
_cell.angle_alpha   90.00
_cell.angle_beta   90.00
_cell.angle_gamma   90.00
#
_symmetry.space_group_name_H-M   'P 1'
#
loop_
_entity.id
_entity.type
_entity.pdbx_description
1 polymer ?
#
loop_
_entity_poly.entity_id
_entity_poly.type
_entity_poly.pdbx_seq_one_letter_code
_entity_poly.pdbx_strand_id
1 'polypeptide(L)'
;MSHRGTAKEKTAQSDPIYLPIEIGSTQEKALAICWLLGASRKRPGRNMVFKLSSELVDAAKGSGDAIHKKKETHRMTEANRAFAHFY
;
A
#
# COMPACT_ATOMS: atom_id res chain seq x y z
N MET A 1 -27.54 -43.11 -4.48
CA MET A 1 -26.73 -42.25 -5.38
C MET A 1 -26.47 -40.95 -4.65
N SER A 2 -25.20 -40.71 -4.33
CA SER A 2 -24.70 -39.68 -3.41
C SER A 2 -24.20 -38.49 -4.23
N HIS A 3 -24.74 -37.29 -3.99
CA HIS A 3 -24.08 -36.04 -4.38
C HIS A 3 -24.01 -35.12 -3.16
N ARG A 4 -23.00 -35.37 -2.34
CA ARG A 4 -22.57 -34.51 -1.24
C ARG A 4 -21.83 -33.31 -1.86
N GLY A 5 -22.53 -32.19 -2.02
CA GLY A 5 -21.90 -30.92 -2.42
C GLY A 5 -20.92 -30.48 -1.33
N THR A 6 -19.65 -30.40 -1.69
CA THR A 6 -18.59 -29.91 -0.80
C THR A 6 -18.61 -28.39 -0.78
N ALA A 7 -19.31 -27.81 0.20
CA ALA A 7 -19.13 -26.40 0.54
C ALA A 7 -17.68 -26.21 1.03
N LYS A 8 -16.85 -25.55 0.22
CA LYS A 8 -15.54 -25.06 0.65
C LYS A 8 -15.78 -23.96 1.68
N GLU A 9 -15.66 -24.32 2.95
CA GLU A 9 -15.57 -23.38 4.06
C GLU A 9 -14.30 -22.53 3.82
N LYS A 10 -14.52 -21.28 3.36
CA LYS A 10 -13.45 -20.30 3.24
C LYS A 10 -13.14 -19.87 4.67
N THR A 11 -12.07 -20.42 5.24
CA THR A 11 -11.49 -19.93 6.50
C THR A 11 -11.38 -18.41 6.41
N ALA A 12 -12.06 -17.69 7.31
CA ALA A 12 -12.00 -16.25 7.38
C ALA A 12 -10.58 -15.86 7.83
N GLN A 13 -9.66 -15.71 6.88
CA GLN A 13 -8.38 -15.08 7.11
C GLN A 13 -8.70 -13.63 7.46
N SER A 14 -8.52 -13.24 8.72
CA SER A 14 -8.74 -11.87 9.16
C SER A 14 -7.81 -10.93 8.39
N ASP A 15 -8.39 -9.88 7.80
CA ASP A 15 -7.63 -8.84 7.11
C ASP A 15 -6.71 -8.12 8.10
N PRO A 16 -5.47 -7.76 7.70
CA PRO A 16 -4.56 -7.03 8.58
C PRO A 16 -5.14 -5.68 9.00
N ILE A 17 -5.17 -5.43 10.31
CA ILE A 17 -5.62 -4.16 10.92
C ILE A 17 -4.43 -3.19 10.99
N TYR A 18 -4.60 -1.96 10.52
CA TYR A 18 -3.58 -0.90 10.55
C TYR A 18 -4.07 0.28 11.40
N LEU A 19 -3.42 0.52 12.54
CA LEU A 19 -3.78 1.62 13.44
C LEU A 19 -3.12 2.95 13.02
N PRO A 20 -3.83 4.08 13.09
CA PRO A 20 -3.24 5.39 12.89
C PRO A 20 -2.30 5.73 14.04
N ILE A 21 -1.00 5.82 13.74
CA ILE A 21 0.00 6.40 14.63
C ILE A 21 0.58 7.64 13.97
N GLU A 22 0.81 8.69 14.76
CA GLU A 22 1.49 9.89 14.27
C GLU A 22 2.94 9.54 13.95
N ILE A 23 3.35 9.85 12.72
CA ILE A 23 4.69 9.56 12.21
C ILE A 23 5.50 10.86 12.27
N GLY A 24 6.72 10.80 12.79
CA GLY A 24 7.59 11.99 12.82
C GLY A 24 8.01 12.43 11.41
N SER A 25 8.26 13.73 11.21
CA SER A 25 8.56 14.31 9.90
C SER A 25 9.76 13.67 9.17
N THR A 26 10.75 13.16 9.91
CA THR A 26 11.89 12.39 9.35
C THR A 26 11.44 11.04 8.79
N GLN A 27 10.57 10.34 9.53
CA GLN A 27 10.06 9.03 9.14
C GLN A 27 9.10 9.15 7.94
N GLU A 28 8.30 10.22 7.88
CA GLU A 28 7.45 10.52 6.71
C GLU A 28 8.27 10.66 5.42
N LYS A 29 9.37 11.42 5.48
CA LYS A 29 10.28 11.58 4.34
C LYS A 29 10.92 10.24 3.94
N ALA A 30 11.35 9.46 4.93
CA ALA A 30 11.92 8.13 4.68
C ALA A 30 10.91 7.20 3.98
N LEU A 31 9.66 7.17 4.44
CA LEU A 31 8.59 6.39 3.82
C LEU A 31 8.32 6.84 2.38
N ALA A 32 8.26 8.15 2.12
CA ALA A 32 8.09 8.69 0.79
C ALA A 32 9.21 8.23 -0.17
N ILE A 33 10.46 8.30 0.29
CA ILE A 33 11.63 7.83 -0.49
C ILE A 33 11.54 6.32 -0.74
N CYS A 34 11.21 5.52 0.28
CA CYS A 34 11.06 4.08 0.15
C CYS A 34 9.98 3.70 -0.88
N TRP A 35 8.83 4.37 -0.87
CA TRP A 35 7.78 4.13 -1.84
C TRP A 35 8.18 4.53 -3.26
N LEU A 36 8.83 5.69 -3.45
CA LEU A 36 9.35 6.12 -4.75
C LEU A 36 10.36 5.12 -5.31
N LEU A 37 11.30 4.65 -4.48
CA LEU A 37 12.28 3.64 -4.90
C LEU A 37 11.61 2.30 -5.24
N GLY A 38 10.66 1.85 -4.42
CA GLY A 38 9.91 0.62 -4.66
C GLY A 38 9.12 0.66 -5.97
N ALA A 39 8.41 1.76 -6.22
CA ALA A 39 7.68 1.99 -7.47
C ALA A 39 8.63 2.03 -8.69
N SER A 40 9.71 2.80 -8.60
CA SER A 40 10.72 2.92 -9.66
C SER A 40 11.36 1.59 -10.03
N ARG A 41 11.57 0.69 -9.06
CA ARG A 41 12.13 -0.65 -9.31
C ARG A 41 11.17 -1.55 -10.08
N LYS A 42 9.86 -1.44 -9.84
CA LYS A 42 8.82 -2.23 -10.51
C LYS A 42 8.53 -1.77 -11.94
N ARG A 43 8.86 -0.52 -12.28
CA ARG A 43 8.68 -0.01 -13.64
C ARG A 43 9.48 -0.80 -14.68
N PRO A 44 8.92 -1.03 -15.88
CA PRO A 44 9.68 -1.58 -17.00
C PRO A 44 10.70 -0.58 -17.52
N GLY A 45 11.86 -1.05 -18.00
CA GLY A 45 12.92 -0.22 -18.55
C GLY A 45 14.32 -0.61 -18.08
N ARG A 46 15.34 -0.29 -18.90
CA ARG A 46 16.73 -0.73 -18.67
C ARG A 46 17.45 0.01 -17.55
N ASN A 47 17.32 1.33 -17.47
CA ASN A 47 18.12 2.14 -16.55
C ASN A 47 17.28 2.66 -15.37
N MET A 48 17.76 2.41 -14.15
CA MET A 48 17.13 2.86 -12.90
C MET A 48 16.97 4.39 -12.83
N VAL A 49 17.92 5.14 -13.39
CA VAL A 49 17.86 6.62 -13.41
C VAL A 49 16.62 7.10 -14.18
N PHE A 50 16.37 6.53 -15.36
CA PHE A 50 15.18 6.85 -16.14
C PHE A 50 13.90 6.46 -15.40
N LYS A 51 13.85 5.25 -14.85
CA LYS A 51 12.68 4.79 -14.09
C LYS A 51 12.36 5.68 -12.89
N LEU A 52 13.38 6.10 -12.14
CA LEU A 52 13.23 7.01 -11.01
C LEU A 52 12.80 8.40 -11.47
N SER A 53 13.40 8.95 -12.52
CA SER A 53 13.01 10.26 -13.05
C SER A 53 11.55 10.28 -13.49
N SER A 54 11.09 9.23 -14.16
CA SER A 54 9.70 9.11 -14.59
C SER A 54 8.75 8.97 -13.40
N GLU A 55 9.09 8.17 -12.38
CA GLU A 55 8.27 8.05 -11.17
C GLU A 55 8.20 9.38 -10.41
N LEU A 56 9.30 10.14 -10.34
CA LEU A 56 9.30 11.46 -9.71
C LEU A 56 8.40 12.46 -10.45
N VAL A 57 8.43 12.47 -11.79
CA VAL A 57 7.55 13.32 -12.60
C VAL A 57 6.08 12.96 -12.41
N ASP A 58 5.75 11.67 -12.35
CA ASP A 58 4.39 11.21 -12.12
C ASP A 58 3.92 11.54 -10.69
N ALA A 59 4.78 11.29 -9.70
CA ALA A 59 4.51 11.62 -8.31
C ALA A 59 4.27 13.13 -8.10
N ALA A 60 5.04 13.99 -8.78
CA ALA A 60 4.85 15.44 -8.77
C ALA A 60 3.49 15.86 -9.35
N LYS A 61 2.93 15.07 -10.28
CA LYS A 61 1.57 15.26 -10.84
C LYS A 61 0.48 14.58 -9.99
N GLY A 62 0.84 13.97 -8.86
CA GLY A 62 -0.10 13.25 -8.00
C GLY A 62 -0.53 11.88 -8.54
N SER A 63 0.24 11.29 -9.45
CA SER A 63 0.04 9.96 -10.02
C SER A 63 1.24 9.03 -9.77
N GLY A 64 1.21 7.81 -10.30
CA GLY A 64 2.26 6.81 -10.10
C GLY A 64 2.00 5.85 -8.94
N ASP A 65 2.78 4.77 -8.92
CA ASP A 65 2.59 3.67 -7.97
C ASP A 65 2.94 4.09 -6.54
N ALA A 66 3.90 5.02 -6.37
CA ALA A 66 4.24 5.55 -5.06
C ALA A 66 3.07 6.33 -4.43
N ILE A 67 2.36 7.14 -5.23
CA ILE A 67 1.18 7.89 -4.77
C ILE A 67 0.00 6.95 -4.53
N HIS A 68 -0.19 5.94 -5.38
CA HIS A 68 -1.21 4.92 -5.16
C HIS A 68 -0.99 4.21 -3.81
N LYS A 69 0.26 3.83 -3.51
CA LYS A 69 0.61 3.19 -2.24
C LYS A 69 0.31 4.07 -1.04
N LYS A 70 0.69 5.36 -1.11
CA LYS A 70 0.36 6.35 -0.07
C LYS A 70 -1.15 6.39 0.21
N LYS A 71 -1.96 6.48 -0.85
CA LYS A 71 -3.42 6.57 -0.74
C LYS A 71 -4.04 5.28 -0.19
N GLU A 72 -3.57 4.12 -0.63
CA GLU A 72 -4.00 2.82 -0.13
C GLU A 72 -3.72 2.68 1.37
N THR A 73 -2.50 3.01 1.81
CA THR A 73 -2.13 2.98 3.22
C THR A 73 -2.99 3.93 4.04
N HIS A 74 -3.20 5.16 3.57
CA HIS A 74 -4.05 6.13 4.28
C HIS A 74 -5.50 5.62 4.42
N ARG A 75 -6.11 5.15 3.32
CA ARG A 75 -7.48 4.61 3.33
C ARG A 75 -7.62 3.43 4.29
N MET A 76 -6.62 2.55 4.32
CA MET A 76 -6.62 1.37 5.18
C MET A 76 -6.45 1.74 6.66
N THR A 77 -5.67 2.77 6.94
CA THR A 77 -5.57 3.35 8.28
C THR A 77 -6.87 4.06 8.71
N GLU A 78 -7.53 4.77 7.81
CA GLU A 78 -8.82 5.45 8.09
C GLU A 78 -9.95 4.44 8.33
N ALA A 79 -10.05 3.37 7.53
CA ALA A 79 -11.03 2.31 7.71
C ALA A 79 -10.89 1.61 9.07
N ASN A 80 -9.65 1.49 9.54
CA ASN A 80 -9.33 0.87 10.82
C ASN A 80 -9.37 1.84 12.01
N ARG A 81 -9.59 3.15 11.77
CA ARG A 81 -9.75 4.14 12.84
C ARG A 81 -10.93 3.81 13.75
N ALA A 82 -12.01 3.27 13.19
CA ALA A 82 -13.18 2.82 13.97
C ALA A 82 -12.84 1.66 14.91
N PHE A 83 -11.78 0.89 14.61
CA PHE A 83 -11.31 -0.21 15.44
C PHE A 83 -10.26 0.17 16.49
N ALA A 84 -9.72 1.39 16.42
CA ALA A 84 -8.72 1.88 17.38
C ALA A 84 -9.26 1.99 18.81
N HIS A 85 -10.58 1.99 18.99
CA HIS A 85 -11.24 2.04 20.29
C HIS A 85 -11.48 0.66 20.92
N PHE A 86 -11.24 -0.44 20.20
CA PHE A 86 -11.48 -1.80 20.71
C PHE A 86 -10.25 -2.46 21.36
N TYR A 87 -9.12 -1.73 21.49
CA TYR A 87 -7.87 -2.21 22.09
C TYR A 87 -7.32 -1.19 23.08
#